data_AF-A0A9X2C0N8-F1
#
_entry.id   AF-A0A9X2C0N8-F1
#
_cell.length_a   1.000
_cell.length_b   1.000
_cell.length_c   1.000
_cell.angle_alpha   90.00
_cell.angle_beta   90.00
_cell.angle_gamma   90.00
#
_symmetry.space_group_name_H-M   'P 1'
#
loop_
_entity.id
_entity.type
_entity.pdbx_description
1 polymer ?
#
loop_
_entity_poly.entity_id
_entity_poly.type
_entity_poly.pdbx_seq_one_letter_code
_entity_poly.pdbx_strand_id
1 'polypeptide(L)'
;MTSAPVPTPVARRPWPFDVQAHRDWFRQAPEELMLVDALSHPGKYRELVDGEAWFSMMLPLLSRVRVESLAILDFDYEPLPYRRAWRVCGDEVLGVSDSVGGTHRAIEWMHRLWIDGRAIVDETGAPVELAGFSTWISDEVFVAEVPGPDDHPAQDFGPGGYPVILGLVVVDAGRGRTHVLQPAATERWTAPRLREQGGRWQVVASESATEPDRVIDPAG
;
A
#
# COMPACT_ATOMS: atom_id res chain seq x y z
N MET A 1 -21.17 -3.99 19.40
CA MET A 1 -20.10 -4.38 18.46
C MET A 1 -20.71 -4.38 17.08
N THR A 2 -20.54 -3.29 16.34
CA THR A 2 -21.07 -3.13 14.99
C THR A 2 -19.92 -3.49 14.06
N SER A 3 -20.01 -4.65 13.41
CA SER A 3 -19.05 -5.05 12.38
C SER A 3 -18.98 -3.93 11.34
N ALA A 4 -17.77 -3.47 11.01
CA ALA A 4 -17.59 -2.59 9.85
C ALA A 4 -18.23 -3.28 8.63
N PRO A 5 -18.96 -2.55 7.77
CA PRO A 5 -19.51 -3.14 6.57
C PRO A 5 -18.34 -3.63 5.72
N VAL A 6 -18.30 -4.93 5.44
CA VAL A 6 -17.45 -5.47 4.37
C VAL A 6 -17.84 -4.68 3.11
N PRO A 7 -16.91 -3.98 2.45
CA PRO A 7 -17.23 -3.25 1.23
C PRO A 7 -17.88 -4.25 0.27
N THR A 8 -19.09 -3.91 -0.16
CA THR A 8 -19.80 -4.75 -1.13
C THR A 8 -18.92 -4.80 -2.37
N PRO A 9 -18.48 -5.98 -2.83
CA PRO A 9 -17.67 -6.06 -4.03
C PRO A 9 -18.43 -5.35 -5.14
N VAL A 10 -17.84 -4.28 -5.67
CA VAL A 10 -18.39 -3.57 -6.82
C VAL A 10 -18.61 -4.64 -7.88
N ALA A 11 -19.84 -4.76 -8.37
CA ALA A 11 -20.22 -5.77 -9.33
C ALA A 11 -19.15 -5.83 -10.43
N ARG A 12 -18.41 -6.94 -10.49
CA ARG A 12 -17.44 -7.23 -11.55
C ARG A 12 -18.16 -6.95 -12.85
N ARG A 13 -17.82 -5.85 -13.55
CA ARG A 13 -18.36 -5.64 -14.89
C ARG A 13 -17.82 -6.81 -15.71
N PRO A 14 -18.67 -7.75 -16.16
CA PRO A 14 -18.19 -8.80 -17.04
C PRO A 14 -17.76 -8.08 -18.32
N TRP A 15 -16.50 -8.25 -18.68
CA TRP A 15 -15.95 -7.72 -19.91
C TRP A 15 -16.80 -8.20 -21.09
N PRO A 16 -17.12 -7.35 -22.07
CA PRO A 16 -17.59 -7.83 -23.37
C PRO A 16 -16.40 -8.52 -24.05
N PHE A 17 -16.60 -9.74 -24.56
CA PHE A 17 -15.63 -10.61 -25.24
C PHE A 17 -14.99 -10.03 -26.53
N ASP A 18 -14.60 -8.76 -26.58
CA ASP A 18 -14.01 -8.14 -27.77
C ASP A 18 -12.49 -8.35 -27.82
N VAL A 19 -12.09 -9.39 -28.54
CA VAL A 19 -10.69 -9.74 -28.84
C VAL A 19 -9.94 -8.58 -29.54
N GLN A 20 -10.63 -7.72 -30.29
CA GLN A 20 -10.01 -6.61 -30.99
C GLN A 20 -9.61 -5.50 -30.00
N ALA A 21 -10.47 -5.19 -29.04
CA ALA A 21 -10.15 -4.26 -27.95
C ALA A 21 -8.94 -4.74 -27.13
N HIS A 22 -8.86 -6.04 -26.82
CA HIS A 22 -7.66 -6.61 -26.17
C HIS A 22 -6.40 -6.49 -27.02
N ARG A 23 -6.49 -6.79 -28.32
CA ARG A 23 -5.34 -6.68 -29.23
C ARG A 23 -4.82 -5.25 -29.32
N ASP A 24 -5.72 -4.29 -29.46
CA ASP A 24 -5.34 -2.88 -29.57
C ASP A 24 -4.78 -2.34 -28.26
N TRP A 25 -5.30 -2.81 -27.12
CA TRP A 25 -4.74 -2.52 -25.81
C TRP A 25 -3.33 -3.11 -25.62
N PHE A 26 -3.12 -4.40 -25.88
CA PHE A 26 -1.80 -5.02 -25.77
C PHE A 26 -0.77 -4.47 -26.76
N ARG A 27 -1.20 -3.96 -27.92
CA ARG A 27 -0.30 -3.24 -28.85
C ARG A 27 0.22 -1.94 -28.25
N GLN A 28 -0.57 -1.29 -27.39
CA GLN A 28 -0.21 -0.03 -26.76
C GLN A 28 0.60 -0.24 -25.47
N ALA A 29 0.47 -1.41 -24.82
CA ALA A 29 1.10 -1.73 -23.55
C ALA A 29 1.53 -3.22 -23.48
N PRO A 30 2.55 -3.64 -24.26
CA PRO A 30 3.01 -5.03 -24.29
C PRO A 30 3.51 -5.55 -22.94
N GLU A 31 4.01 -4.67 -22.07
CA GLU A 31 4.38 -4.97 -20.69
C GLU A 31 3.21 -5.51 -19.84
N GLU A 32 1.97 -5.09 -20.13
CA GLU A 32 0.79 -5.58 -19.42
C GLU A 32 0.54 -7.07 -19.75
N LEU A 33 0.94 -7.56 -20.93
CA LEU A 33 0.87 -8.98 -21.27
C LEU A 33 1.87 -9.82 -20.47
N MET A 34 3.08 -9.30 -20.24
CA MET A 34 4.07 -9.96 -19.38
C MET A 34 3.58 -10.00 -17.93
N LEU A 35 2.97 -8.92 -17.47
CA LEU A 35 2.37 -8.83 -16.14
C LEU A 35 1.23 -9.85 -15.97
N VAL A 36 0.35 -9.99 -16.97
CA VAL A 36 -0.72 -11.01 -16.99
C VAL A 36 -0.11 -12.40 -16.84
N ASP A 37 0.83 -12.78 -17.70
CA ASP A 37 1.40 -14.13 -17.66
C ASP A 37 2.08 -14.43 -16.32
N ALA A 38 2.85 -13.46 -15.79
CA ALA A 38 3.56 -13.63 -14.54
C ALA A 38 2.64 -13.71 -13.31
N LEU A 39 1.53 -12.96 -13.28
CA LEU A 39 0.56 -12.99 -12.17
C LEU A 39 -0.47 -14.13 -12.28
N SER A 40 -0.75 -14.62 -13.49
CA SER A 40 -1.60 -15.80 -13.70
C SER A 40 -0.84 -17.11 -13.48
N HIS A 41 0.48 -17.12 -13.70
CA HIS A 41 1.32 -18.32 -13.57
C HIS A 41 2.55 -18.07 -12.69
N PRO A 42 2.40 -17.63 -11.42
CA PRO A 42 3.54 -17.26 -10.59
C PRO A 42 4.53 -18.41 -10.37
N GLY A 43 4.06 -19.67 -10.27
CA GLY A 43 4.92 -20.85 -10.11
C GLY A 43 5.94 -21.04 -11.25
N LYS A 44 5.54 -20.74 -12.50
CA LYS A 44 6.41 -20.83 -13.69
C LYS A 44 7.69 -20.01 -13.54
N TYR A 45 7.59 -18.85 -12.88
CA TYR A 45 8.72 -17.95 -12.68
C TYR A 45 9.39 -18.17 -11.32
N ARG A 46 8.60 -18.38 -10.25
CA ARG A 46 9.11 -18.58 -8.89
C ARG A 46 9.93 -19.87 -8.71
N GLU A 47 9.69 -20.89 -9.54
CA GLU A 47 10.53 -22.09 -9.57
C GLU A 47 11.88 -21.86 -10.23
N LEU A 48 11.99 -20.84 -11.10
CA LEU A 48 13.20 -20.50 -11.85
C LEU A 48 14.04 -19.43 -11.15
N VAL A 49 13.37 -18.47 -10.51
CA VAL A 49 13.96 -17.36 -9.76
C VAL A 49 13.24 -17.30 -8.42
N ASP A 50 13.96 -17.13 -7.32
CA ASP A 50 13.32 -17.02 -5.99
C ASP A 50 12.29 -15.86 -5.93
N GLY A 51 11.50 -15.80 -4.87
CA GLY A 51 10.41 -14.81 -4.75
C GLY A 51 10.88 -13.36 -4.88
N GLU A 52 12.06 -13.04 -4.34
CA GLU A 52 12.61 -11.68 -4.35
C GLU A 52 13.11 -11.29 -5.75
N ALA A 53 13.77 -12.22 -6.44
CA ALA A 53 14.17 -12.05 -7.83
C ALA A 53 12.94 -11.94 -8.75
N TRP A 54 11.90 -12.75 -8.52
CA TRP A 54 10.63 -12.66 -9.23
C TRP A 54 9.99 -11.27 -9.06
N PHE A 55 9.88 -10.79 -7.82
CA PHE A 55 9.28 -9.47 -7.59
C PHE A 55 10.13 -8.35 -8.18
N SER A 56 11.46 -8.45 -8.12
CA SER A 56 12.37 -7.50 -8.75
C SER A 56 12.15 -7.40 -10.27
N MET A 57 11.81 -8.51 -10.93
CA MET A 57 11.40 -8.51 -12.34
C MET A 57 10.02 -7.86 -12.56
N MET A 58 9.10 -8.02 -11.61
CA MET A 58 7.73 -7.51 -11.70
C MET A 58 7.63 -6.02 -11.39
N LEU A 59 8.48 -5.50 -10.51
CA LEU A 59 8.42 -4.12 -10.02
C LEU A 59 8.37 -3.08 -11.16
N PRO A 60 9.23 -3.13 -12.20
CA PRO A 60 9.15 -2.18 -13.31
C PRO A 60 7.85 -2.26 -14.11
N LEU A 61 7.22 -3.43 -14.19
CA LEU A 61 5.93 -3.62 -14.87
C LEU A 61 4.80 -3.01 -14.03
N LEU A 62 4.80 -3.30 -12.73
CA LEU A 62 3.85 -2.75 -11.76
C LEU A 62 3.96 -1.22 -11.63
N SER A 63 5.15 -0.65 -11.83
CA SER A 63 5.34 0.80 -11.85
C SER A 63 4.75 1.50 -13.08
N ARG A 64 4.32 0.77 -14.12
CA ARG A 64 3.84 1.34 -15.39
C ARG A 64 2.41 0.97 -15.75
N VAL A 65 1.94 -0.21 -15.32
CA VAL A 65 0.57 -0.67 -15.56
C VAL A 65 -0.45 0.34 -15.04
N ARG A 66 -1.54 0.59 -15.74
CA ARG A 66 -2.59 1.46 -15.17
C ARG A 66 -3.29 0.70 -14.05
N VAL A 67 -3.59 1.34 -12.91
CA VAL A 67 -4.23 0.63 -11.79
C VAL A 67 -5.61 0.08 -12.22
N GLU A 68 -6.31 0.79 -13.10
CA GLU A 68 -7.56 0.33 -13.72
C GLU A 68 -7.38 -0.97 -14.53
N SER A 69 -6.22 -1.15 -15.16
CA SER A 69 -5.88 -2.37 -15.91
C SER A 69 -5.72 -3.56 -14.96
N LEU A 70 -5.36 -3.37 -13.68
CA LEU A 70 -5.16 -4.46 -12.74
C LEU A 70 -6.45 -5.20 -12.39
N ALA A 71 -7.61 -4.55 -12.54
CA ALA A 71 -8.91 -5.22 -12.43
C ALA A 71 -9.07 -6.36 -13.46
N ILE A 72 -8.34 -6.31 -14.58
CA ILE A 72 -8.31 -7.38 -15.60
C ILE A 72 -7.55 -8.61 -15.06
N LEU A 73 -6.66 -8.43 -14.08
CA LEU A 73 -5.79 -9.46 -13.50
C LEU A 73 -6.33 -10.05 -12.20
N ASP A 74 -7.65 -9.99 -12.02
CA ASP A 74 -8.37 -10.38 -10.80
C ASP A 74 -7.90 -9.66 -9.53
N PHE A 75 -7.47 -8.40 -9.66
CA PHE A 75 -7.29 -7.54 -8.49
C PHE A 75 -8.65 -7.01 -8.05
N ASP A 76 -8.87 -6.96 -6.74
CA ASP A 76 -9.91 -6.13 -6.17
C ASP A 76 -9.51 -4.67 -6.39
N TYR A 77 -10.42 -3.87 -6.93
CA TYR A 77 -10.15 -2.51 -7.37
C TYR A 77 -11.09 -1.50 -6.71
N GLU A 78 -10.50 -0.48 -6.10
CA GLU A 78 -11.17 0.68 -5.52
C GLU A 78 -10.88 1.93 -6.38
N PRO A 79 -11.88 2.42 -7.15
CA PRO A 79 -11.65 3.45 -8.16
C PRO A 79 -11.35 4.84 -7.61
N LEU A 80 -12.05 5.27 -6.55
CA LEU A 80 -11.88 6.58 -5.93
C LEU A 80 -12.31 6.53 -4.46
N PRO A 81 -11.71 7.35 -3.59
CA PRO A 81 -10.69 8.36 -3.89
C PRO A 81 -9.26 7.79 -4.05
N TYR A 82 -9.05 6.49 -3.77
CA TYR A 82 -7.71 5.94 -3.53
C TYR A 82 -7.02 5.29 -4.72
N ARG A 83 -7.73 5.08 -5.87
CA ARG A 83 -7.23 4.36 -7.06
C ARG A 83 -6.28 3.22 -6.68
N ARG A 84 -6.82 2.26 -5.92
CA ARG A 84 -6.06 1.14 -5.34
C ARG A 84 -6.53 -0.15 -5.95
N ALA A 85 -5.59 -1.03 -6.28
CA ALA A 85 -5.83 -2.40 -6.61
C ALA A 85 -5.04 -3.29 -5.65
N TRP A 86 -5.62 -4.38 -5.17
CA TRP A 86 -4.87 -5.40 -4.44
C TRP A 86 -5.28 -6.80 -4.86
N ARG A 87 -4.36 -7.74 -4.67
CA ARG A 87 -4.60 -9.16 -4.89
C ARG A 87 -3.87 -9.97 -3.83
N VAL A 88 -4.56 -10.97 -3.31
CA VAL A 88 -3.96 -11.98 -2.43
C VAL A 88 -3.42 -13.12 -3.31
N CYS A 89 -2.14 -13.42 -3.15
CA CYS A 89 -1.39 -14.41 -3.90
C CYS A 89 -0.81 -15.45 -2.94
N GLY A 90 -1.66 -16.37 -2.44
CA GLY A 90 -1.28 -17.27 -1.35
C GLY A 90 -1.25 -16.51 -0.02
N ASP A 91 -0.12 -16.56 0.68
CA ASP A 91 0.09 -15.80 1.93
C ASP A 91 0.63 -14.38 1.69
N GLU A 92 0.78 -13.97 0.43
CA GLU A 92 1.31 -12.66 0.05
C GLU A 92 0.18 -11.72 -0.39
N VAL A 93 0.31 -10.45 -0.05
CA VAL A 93 -0.54 -9.38 -0.57
C VAL A 93 0.29 -8.56 -1.55
N LEU A 94 -0.24 -8.36 -2.76
CA LEU A 94 0.29 -7.43 -3.74
C LEU A 94 -0.70 -6.27 -3.88
N GLY A 95 -0.26 -5.07 -3.53
CA GLY A 95 -1.03 -3.83 -3.64
C GLY A 95 -0.38 -2.86 -4.63
N VAL A 96 -1.20 -2.13 -5.38
CA VAL A 96 -0.78 -0.98 -6.19
C VAL A 96 -1.78 0.15 -5.95
N SER A 97 -1.30 1.36 -5.66
CA SER A 97 -2.16 2.54 -5.59
C SER A 97 -1.50 3.74 -6.22
N ASP A 98 -2.30 4.52 -6.95
CA ASP A 98 -1.88 5.82 -7.46
C ASP A 98 -2.29 6.90 -6.46
N SER A 99 -1.49 7.96 -6.36
CA SER A 99 -1.82 9.15 -5.59
C SER A 99 -3.10 9.82 -6.10
N VAL A 100 -3.66 10.74 -5.32
CA VAL A 100 -4.96 11.38 -5.64
C VAL A 100 -4.97 12.05 -7.03
N GLY A 101 -3.86 12.69 -7.42
CA GLY A 101 -3.65 13.29 -8.74
C GLY A 101 -3.02 12.34 -9.76
N GLY A 102 -2.57 11.15 -9.33
CA GLY A 102 -1.95 10.13 -10.17
C GLY A 102 -0.50 10.43 -10.58
N THR A 103 0.19 11.29 -9.82
CA THR A 103 1.59 11.64 -10.08
C THR A 103 2.57 10.65 -9.46
N HIS A 104 2.17 10.02 -8.35
CA HIS A 104 2.99 9.08 -7.61
C HIS A 104 2.30 7.72 -7.49
N ARG A 105 3.10 6.68 -7.26
CA ARG A 105 2.62 5.31 -7.14
C ARG A 105 3.23 4.58 -5.96
N ALA A 106 2.39 3.91 -5.20
CA ALA A 106 2.78 2.97 -4.17
C ALA A 106 2.57 1.53 -4.64
N ILE A 107 3.55 0.67 -4.36
CA ILE A 107 3.49 -0.77 -4.59
C ILE A 107 3.81 -1.45 -3.26
N GLU A 108 2.96 -2.38 -2.86
CA GLU A 108 3.08 -3.17 -1.63
C GLU A 108 3.25 -4.63 -1.98
N TRP A 109 4.25 -5.30 -1.40
CA TRP A 109 4.44 -6.74 -1.59
C TRP A 109 5.14 -7.35 -0.37
N MET A 110 4.59 -8.45 0.15
CA MET A 110 5.13 -9.15 1.35
C MET A 110 5.46 -8.20 2.50
N HIS A 111 4.52 -7.30 2.84
CA HIS A 111 4.69 -6.28 3.89
C HIS A 111 5.79 -5.26 3.61
N ARG A 112 6.34 -5.16 2.41
CA ARG A 112 7.30 -4.13 2.02
C ARG A 112 6.64 -3.08 1.14
N LEU A 113 7.17 -1.87 1.15
CA LEU A 113 6.64 -0.72 0.43
C LEU A 113 7.67 -0.17 -0.57
N TRP A 114 7.19 0.16 -1.77
CA TRP A 114 7.90 0.95 -2.76
C TRP A 114 7.07 2.16 -3.15
N ILE A 115 7.69 3.33 -3.22
CA ILE A 115 7.10 4.55 -3.78
C ILE A 115 7.90 4.93 -5.03
N ASP A 116 7.23 5.06 -6.17
CA ASP A 116 7.84 5.36 -7.47
C ASP A 116 9.02 4.44 -7.83
N GLY A 117 8.87 3.15 -7.48
CA GLY A 117 9.88 2.11 -7.71
C GLY A 117 11.06 2.12 -6.72
N ARG A 118 11.07 3.04 -5.75
CA ARG A 118 12.09 3.10 -4.69
C ARG A 118 11.61 2.39 -3.43
N ALA A 119 12.40 1.45 -2.93
CA ALA A 119 12.11 0.76 -1.68
C ALA A 119 12.11 1.77 -0.52
N ILE A 120 11.11 1.68 0.34
CA ILE A 120 11.03 2.45 1.57
C ILE A 120 11.76 1.68 2.66
N VAL A 121 12.76 2.33 3.24
CA VAL A 121 13.65 1.79 4.26
C VAL A 121 13.64 2.70 5.48
N ASP A 122 13.97 2.14 6.64
CA ASP A 122 14.17 2.89 7.87
C ASP A 122 15.54 3.60 7.89
N GLU A 123 15.85 4.25 9.02
CA GLU A 123 17.11 4.97 9.23
C GLU A 123 18.36 4.07 9.19
N THR A 124 18.21 2.75 9.37
CA THR A 124 19.29 1.77 9.26
C THR A 124 19.49 1.27 7.83
N GLY A 125 18.55 1.58 6.94
CA GLY A 125 18.51 1.06 5.56
C GLY A 125 17.80 -0.29 5.44
N ALA A 126 17.17 -0.78 6.51
CA ALA A 126 16.35 -2.00 6.45
C ALA A 126 14.97 -1.69 5.85
N PRO A 127 14.35 -2.61 5.10
CA PRO A 127 12.99 -2.42 4.59
C PRO A 127 12.00 -2.15 5.72
N VAL A 128 11.13 -1.16 5.52
CA VAL A 128 10.02 -0.93 6.46
C VAL A 128 8.98 -2.04 6.28
N GLU A 129 8.63 -2.69 7.38
CA GLU A 129 7.58 -3.72 7.41
C GLU A 129 6.21 -3.09 7.70
N LEU A 130 5.24 -3.39 6.84
CA LEU A 130 3.87 -2.92 6.91
C LEU A 130 3.03 -3.84 7.81
N ALA A 131 2.29 -3.24 8.74
CA ALA A 131 1.45 -3.96 9.70
C ALA A 131 -0.04 -3.97 9.34
N GLY A 132 -0.49 -3.11 8.43
CA GLY A 132 -1.91 -2.97 8.19
C GLY A 132 -2.27 -1.94 7.11
N PHE A 133 -3.04 -0.94 7.52
CA PHE A 133 -3.63 0.05 6.63
C PHE A 133 -2.57 0.89 5.93
N SER A 134 -2.85 1.26 4.69
CA SER A 134 -2.05 2.19 3.90
C SER A 134 -2.94 3.01 2.97
N THR A 135 -2.58 4.26 2.72
CA THR A 135 -3.32 5.13 1.81
C THR A 135 -2.52 6.36 1.38
N TRP A 136 -2.88 6.91 0.22
CA TRP A 136 -2.55 8.29 -0.15
C TRP A 136 -3.53 9.25 0.53
N ILE A 137 -3.02 10.22 1.30
CA ILE A 137 -3.87 11.27 1.91
C ILE A 137 -3.87 12.57 1.11
N SER A 138 -2.90 12.74 0.20
CA SER A 138 -2.81 13.80 -0.78
C SER A 138 -2.15 13.29 -2.05
N ASP A 139 -1.85 14.17 -3.00
CA ASP A 139 -1.09 13.76 -4.18
C ASP A 139 0.37 13.40 -3.84
N GLU A 140 0.95 14.03 -2.82
CA GLU A 140 2.37 13.88 -2.49
C GLU A 140 2.62 13.02 -1.24
N VAL A 141 1.60 12.80 -0.40
CA VAL A 141 1.78 12.16 0.91
C VAL A 141 1.11 10.79 0.97
N PHE A 142 1.92 9.77 1.15
CA PHE A 142 1.51 8.40 1.43
C PHE A 142 1.73 8.08 2.91
N VAL A 143 0.81 7.33 3.51
CA VAL A 143 0.92 6.85 4.89
C VAL A 143 0.61 5.37 4.96
N ALA A 144 1.38 4.64 5.75
CA ALA A 144 1.08 3.25 6.08
C ALA A 144 1.37 2.92 7.55
N GLU A 145 0.61 1.99 8.10
CA GLU A 145 0.82 1.44 9.43
C GLU A 145 2.03 0.49 9.43
N VAL A 146 2.86 0.65 10.46
CA VAL A 146 4.03 -0.20 10.73
C VAL A 146 3.94 -0.71 12.17
N PRO A 147 4.68 -1.77 12.54
CA PRO A 147 4.74 -2.19 13.93
C PRO A 147 5.18 -1.04 14.85
N GLY A 148 4.48 -0.89 15.98
CA GLY A 148 4.92 -0.02 17.06
C GLY A 148 6.14 -0.59 17.79
N PRO A 149 6.69 0.12 18.79
CA PRO A 149 7.83 -0.36 19.56
C PRO A 149 7.45 -1.58 20.41
N ASP A 150 8.27 -2.63 20.37
CA ASP A 150 8.05 -3.85 21.17
C ASP A 150 8.07 -3.57 22.68
N ASP A 151 8.81 -2.55 23.12
CA ASP A 151 8.95 -2.14 24.52
C ASP A 151 7.87 -1.14 24.98
N HIS A 152 6.90 -0.82 24.11
CA HIS A 152 5.84 0.09 24.47
C HIS A 152 4.98 -0.50 25.61
N PRO A 153 4.68 0.24 26.71
CA PRO A 153 4.01 -0.34 27.89
C PRO A 153 2.60 -0.88 27.66
N ALA A 154 1.94 -0.40 26.60
CA ALA A 154 0.62 -0.90 26.17
C ALA A 154 0.71 -1.90 25.01
N GLN A 155 1.92 -2.32 24.62
CA GLN A 155 2.10 -3.30 23.57
C GLN A 155 1.57 -4.66 23.99
N ASP A 156 0.85 -5.27 23.07
CA ASP A 156 0.38 -6.65 23.16
C ASP A 156 0.40 -7.23 21.74
N PHE A 157 0.37 -8.55 21.62
CA PHE A 157 0.39 -9.26 20.36
C PHE A 157 -0.88 -10.10 20.25
N GLY A 158 -1.76 -9.68 19.35
CA GLY A 158 -3.02 -10.36 19.10
C GLY A 158 -2.83 -11.75 18.47
N PRO A 159 -3.93 -12.48 18.22
CA PRO A 159 -3.89 -13.73 17.48
C PRO A 159 -3.16 -13.54 16.13
N GLY A 160 -2.18 -14.41 15.85
CA GLY A 160 -1.33 -14.29 14.66
C GLY A 160 -0.08 -13.43 14.85
N GLY A 161 0.17 -12.91 16.06
CA GLY A 161 1.38 -12.14 16.38
C GLY A 161 1.33 -10.68 15.92
N TYR A 162 0.16 -10.18 15.55
CA TYR A 162 0.01 -8.79 15.09
C TYR A 162 0.11 -7.80 16.26
N PRO A 163 0.92 -6.73 16.12
CA PRO A 163 1.10 -5.73 17.17
C PRO A 163 -0.18 -4.93 17.39
N VAL A 164 -0.52 -4.67 18.66
CA VAL A 164 -1.67 -3.81 19.03
C VAL A 164 -1.33 -2.33 18.93
N ILE A 165 -0.11 -1.93 19.31
CA ILE A 165 0.37 -0.56 19.13
C ILE A 165 1.12 -0.48 17.81
N LEU A 166 0.76 0.52 17.01
CA LEU A 166 1.24 0.73 15.66
C LEU A 166 1.98 2.06 15.56
N GLY A 167 3.00 2.08 14.72
CA GLY A 167 3.60 3.30 14.20
C GLY A 167 3.01 3.68 12.85
N LEU A 168 3.52 4.77 12.29
CA LEU A 168 3.26 5.18 10.91
C LEU A 168 4.57 5.35 10.17
N VAL A 169 4.63 4.88 8.92
CA VAL A 169 5.56 5.42 7.93
C VAL A 169 4.81 6.46 7.10
N VAL A 170 5.40 7.65 6.97
CA VAL A 170 4.88 8.75 6.15
C VAL A 170 5.92 9.04 5.08
N VAL A 171 5.51 8.93 3.82
CA VAL A 171 6.35 9.26 2.67
C VAL A 171 5.83 10.54 2.03
N ASP A 172 6.64 11.59 2.07
CA ASP A 172 6.45 12.80 1.28
C ASP A 172 7.20 12.60 -0.05
N ALA A 173 6.47 12.12 -1.05
CA ALA A 173 7.00 11.80 -2.37
C ALA A 173 7.44 13.06 -3.15
N GLY A 174 6.73 14.18 -2.96
CA GLY A 174 7.08 15.47 -3.57
C GLY A 174 8.44 15.99 -3.12
N ARG A 175 8.82 15.73 -1.86
CA ARG A 175 10.13 16.11 -1.29
C ARG A 175 11.13 14.96 -1.20
N GLY A 176 10.72 13.74 -1.55
CA GLY A 176 11.53 12.53 -1.43
C GLY A 176 11.97 12.23 0.01
N ARG A 177 11.10 12.48 0.99
CA ARG A 177 11.35 12.26 2.42
C ARG A 177 10.52 11.11 2.97
N THR A 178 11.08 10.40 3.93
CA THR A 178 10.40 9.34 4.68
C THR A 178 10.53 9.63 6.16
N HIS A 179 9.42 9.56 6.88
CA HIS A 179 9.36 9.72 8.32
C HIS A 179 8.78 8.45 8.93
N VAL A 180 9.49 7.82 9.87
CA VAL A 180 8.95 6.72 10.68
C VAL A 180 8.56 7.31 12.02
N LEU A 181 7.26 7.31 12.30
CA LEU A 181 6.65 7.87 13.50
C LEU A 181 6.29 6.73 14.44
N GLN A 182 6.99 6.66 15.55
CA GLN A 182 6.68 5.72 16.63
C GLN A 182 5.94 6.43 17.76
N PRO A 183 4.91 5.79 18.36
CA PRO A 183 4.27 6.31 19.55
C PRO A 183 5.23 6.31 20.74
N ALA A 184 5.18 7.38 21.53
CA ALA A 184 5.80 7.44 22.84
C ALA A 184 5.00 6.57 23.83
N ALA A 185 5.62 6.20 24.96
CA ALA A 185 5.05 5.30 25.96
C ALA A 185 3.65 5.68 26.51
N THR A 186 3.23 6.95 26.37
CA THR A 186 1.92 7.45 26.80
C THR A 186 0.87 7.50 25.69
N GLU A 187 1.28 7.38 24.43
CA GLU A 187 0.40 7.41 23.26
C GLU A 187 -0.15 6.00 22.98
N ARG A 188 -1.39 5.90 22.51
CA ARG A 188 -2.05 4.59 22.31
C ARG A 188 -2.54 4.45 20.88
N TRP A 189 -1.59 4.47 19.95
CA TRP A 189 -1.87 4.38 18.52
C TRP A 189 -2.23 2.94 18.16
N THR A 190 -3.52 2.63 18.05
CA THR A 190 -4.03 1.27 17.74
C THR A 190 -4.56 1.12 16.32
N ALA A 191 -4.86 2.23 15.67
CA ALA A 191 -5.17 2.33 14.25
C ALA A 191 -4.86 3.76 13.80
N PRO A 192 -3.58 4.20 13.92
CA PRO A 192 -3.25 5.59 13.76
C PRO A 192 -3.57 6.08 12.34
N ARG A 193 -3.99 7.34 12.25
CA ARG A 193 -4.24 8.00 10.96
C ARG A 193 -3.50 9.33 10.93
N LEU A 194 -2.99 9.67 9.77
CA LEU A 194 -2.43 10.99 9.51
C LEU A 194 -3.49 11.87 8.85
N ARG A 195 -3.65 13.09 9.37
CA ARG A 195 -4.47 14.14 8.76
C ARG A 195 -3.57 15.33 8.44
N GLU A 196 -3.82 15.98 7.30
CA GLU A 196 -3.19 17.25 6.99
C GLU A 196 -4.15 18.40 7.34
N GLN A 197 -3.74 19.29 8.25
CA GLN A 197 -4.54 20.44 8.65
C GLN A 197 -3.65 21.66 8.88
N GLY A 198 -3.92 22.74 8.13
CA GLY A 198 -3.19 24.00 8.27
C GLY A 198 -1.69 23.87 7.97
N GLY A 199 -1.31 23.02 7.01
CA GLY A 199 0.09 22.78 6.63
C GLY A 199 0.89 21.96 7.66
N ARG A 200 0.21 21.34 8.63
CA ARG A 200 0.80 20.45 9.62
C ARG A 200 0.20 19.06 9.51
N TRP A 201 0.98 18.08 9.90
CA TRP A 201 0.51 16.72 10.05
C TRP A 201 -0.01 16.50 11.46
N GLN A 202 -1.17 15.87 11.57
CA GLN A 202 -1.81 15.49 12.81
C GLN A 202 -1.95 13.98 12.85
N VAL A 203 -1.32 13.35 13.83
CA VAL A 203 -1.51 11.92 14.10
C VAL A 203 -2.63 11.78 15.10
N VAL A 204 -3.68 11.05 14.72
CA VAL A 204 -4.74 10.61 15.63
C VAL A 204 -4.54 9.14 15.96
N ALA A 205 -4.77 8.76 17.22
CA ALA A 205 -4.44 7.44 17.74
C ALA A 205 -5.27 6.29 17.12
N SER A 206 -6.50 6.60 16.70
CA SER A 206 -7.44 5.64 16.13
C SER A 206 -8.37 6.34 15.13
N GLU A 207 -9.08 5.55 14.33
CA GLU A 207 -10.05 6.06 13.36
C GLU A 207 -11.18 6.89 14.01
N SER A 208 -11.56 6.54 15.24
CA SER A 208 -12.63 7.23 15.99
C SER A 208 -12.14 8.45 16.79
N ALA A 209 -10.83 8.68 16.87
CA ALA A 209 -10.28 9.81 17.60
C ALA A 209 -10.54 11.14 16.88
N THR A 210 -11.02 12.13 17.64
CA THR A 210 -11.29 13.49 17.14
C THR A 210 -10.10 14.42 17.30
N GLU A 211 -9.36 14.27 18.41
CA GLU A 211 -8.19 15.09 18.74
C GLU A 211 -6.88 14.42 18.30
N PRO A 212 -5.88 15.21 17.89
CA PRO A 212 -4.55 14.68 17.61
C PRO A 212 -3.81 14.31 18.89
N ASP A 213 -3.18 13.14 18.88
CA ASP A 213 -2.18 12.76 19.88
C ASP A 213 -0.88 13.54 19.64
N ARG A 214 -0.55 13.78 18.37
CA ARG A 214 0.69 14.46 17.97
C ARG A 214 0.47 15.39 16.78
N VAL A 215 1.14 16.54 16.81
CA VAL A 215 1.20 17.49 15.70
C VAL A 215 2.66 17.61 15.25
N ILE A 216 2.90 17.42 13.96
CA ILE A 216 4.23 17.37 13.35
C ILE A 216 4.31 18.45 12.28
N ASP A 217 5.45 19.14 12.23
CA ASP A 217 5.79 20.02 11.13
C ASP A 217 6.47 19.18 10.02
N PRO A 218 5.86 19.04 8.83
CA PRO A 218 6.42 18.24 7.74
C PRO A 218 7.76 18.79 7.21
N ALA A 219 8.10 20.05 7.50
CA ALA A 219 9.38 20.62 7.11
C ALA A 219 10.56 20.17 8.00
N GLY A 220 10.26 19.70 9.21
CA GLY A 220 11.22 19.32 10.25
C GLY A 220 12.00 18.04 9.98
#